data_AF-A0A7S1QEM0-F1
#
_entry.id   AF-A0A7S1QEM0-F1
#
_cell.length_a   1.000
_cell.length_b   1.000
_cell.length_c   1.000
_cell.angle_alpha   90.00
_cell.angle_beta   90.00
_cell.angle_gamma   90.00
#
_symmetry.space_group_name_H-M   'P 1'
#
loop_
_entity.id
_entity.type
_entity.pdbx_description
1 polymer ?
#
loop_
_entity_poly.entity_id
_entity_poly.type
_entity_poly.pdbx_seq_one_letter_code
_entity_poly.pdbx_strand_id
1 'polypeptide(L)'
;LKLSRYTGMHCPRTIRTEVRKMPADEELPPAPTLPDPTDQAVFRADIWLKGFLYSLVMLTPALVLGLTREIDNPGVNDPDGWTTDVLLQVAVPGFLTWAVTNAVVSRIPTIMGFGMLREVGHGISLKESVRTNMTNSGVVLALFLTMLLAMWQVDKNEDGYTRNDVWYRLFLLFGIEACTRGVVMVSIFLVFMEPLGDAGAEHFAVDNMIYLGEPTTCVGLVMLYFLQACLLWVFNTDAKYVGVVAYLVLGYSIMRILVVGQYLQAWKNPKLADAVRQDRLPPPHP
;
A
#
# COMPACT_ATOMS: atom_id res chain seq x y z
N LEU A 1 33.96 -13.15 -39.62
CA LEU A 1 34.00 -13.35 -38.15
C LEU A 1 33.44 -14.72 -37.83
N LYS A 2 34.29 -15.62 -37.30
CA LYS A 2 34.03 -17.06 -37.12
C LYS A 2 33.11 -17.30 -35.92
N LEU A 3 31.93 -17.86 -36.15
CA LEU A 3 31.07 -18.47 -35.13
C LEU A 3 31.62 -19.86 -34.78
N SER A 4 32.29 -19.96 -33.63
CA SER A 4 32.80 -21.20 -33.07
C SER A 4 31.83 -21.76 -32.03
N ARG A 5 31.27 -22.92 -32.40
CA ARG A 5 30.70 -24.00 -31.59
C ARG A 5 30.95 -23.91 -30.08
N TYR A 6 29.86 -23.74 -29.32
CA TYR A 6 29.74 -24.24 -27.95
C TYR A 6 28.69 -25.36 -27.96
N THR A 7 29.14 -26.58 -28.23
CA THR A 7 28.38 -27.81 -27.98
C THR A 7 29.01 -28.50 -26.79
N GLY A 8 28.39 -28.33 -25.62
CA GLY A 8 28.80 -28.93 -24.36
C GLY A 8 27.64 -28.98 -23.39
N MET A 9 26.47 -29.44 -23.85
CA MET A 9 25.32 -29.70 -23.00
C MET A 9 25.59 -31.02 -22.26
N HIS A 10 26.25 -30.93 -21.10
CA HIS A 10 26.37 -32.06 -20.18
C HIS A 10 24.96 -32.42 -19.71
N CYS A 11 24.45 -33.55 -20.21
CA CYS A 11 23.25 -34.18 -19.71
C CYS A 11 23.48 -34.47 -18.20
N PRO A 12 22.71 -33.87 -17.28
CA PRO A 12 22.87 -34.13 -15.86
C PRO A 12 22.61 -35.61 -15.61
N ARG A 13 23.54 -36.25 -14.89
CA ARG A 13 23.44 -37.63 -14.39
C ARG A 13 21.99 -37.90 -13.99
N THR A 14 21.37 -38.88 -14.64
CA THR A 14 20.14 -39.52 -14.17
C THR A 14 20.33 -39.87 -12.70
N ILE A 15 19.74 -39.07 -11.83
CA ILE A 15 19.61 -39.38 -10.40
C ILE A 15 18.77 -40.64 -10.38
N ARG A 16 19.43 -41.77 -10.11
CA ARG A 16 18.75 -43.03 -9.83
C ARG A 16 18.03 -42.80 -8.51
N THR A 17 16.77 -42.41 -8.58
CA THR A 17 15.88 -42.38 -7.43
C THR A 17 15.74 -43.83 -6.98
N GLU A 18 16.60 -44.24 -6.05
CA GLU A 18 16.31 -45.40 -5.23
C GLU A 18 15.00 -45.10 -4.52
N VAL A 19 13.92 -45.68 -5.05
CA VAL A 19 12.62 -45.72 -4.38
C VAL A 19 12.84 -46.60 -3.17
N ARG A 20 13.33 -45.98 -2.09
CA ARG A 20 13.40 -46.59 -0.77
C ARG A 20 11.96 -46.98 -0.44
N LYS A 21 11.65 -48.27 -0.53
CA LYS A 21 10.37 -48.82 -0.08
C LYS A 21 10.27 -48.40 1.38
N MET A 22 9.42 -47.41 1.66
CA MET A 22 9.06 -47.05 3.01
C MET A 22 8.49 -48.33 3.65
N PRO A 23 9.01 -48.74 4.82
CA PRO A 23 8.46 -49.88 5.53
C PRO A 23 6.96 -49.64 5.71
N ALA A 24 6.15 -50.64 5.36
CA ALA A 24 4.69 -50.52 5.26
C ALA A 24 3.97 -50.23 6.59
N ASP A 25 4.72 -50.16 7.69
CA ASP A 25 4.21 -50.11 9.06
C ASP A 25 4.77 -48.93 9.88
N GLU A 26 5.43 -47.95 9.24
CA GLU A 26 5.81 -46.72 9.95
C GLU A 26 4.57 -45.80 10.02
N GLU A 27 3.82 -45.93 11.12
CA GLU A 27 2.69 -45.04 11.44
C GLU A 27 3.12 -43.59 11.22
N LEU A 28 2.53 -42.95 10.19
CA LEU A 28 2.75 -41.54 9.92
C LEU A 28 2.48 -40.78 11.24
N PRO A 29 3.42 -39.93 11.69
CA PRO A 29 3.19 -39.13 12.88
C PRO A 29 1.85 -38.40 12.69
N PRO A 30 1.00 -38.34 13.73
CA PRO A 30 -0.32 -37.76 13.62
C PRO A 30 -0.19 -36.39 12.97
N ALA A 31 -0.95 -36.17 11.90
CA ALA A 31 -0.91 -34.92 11.16
C ALA A 31 -1.03 -33.77 12.16
N PRO A 32 -0.17 -32.74 12.08
CA PRO A 32 -0.20 -31.64 13.04
C PRO A 32 -1.61 -31.06 13.04
N THR A 33 -2.34 -31.26 14.14
CA THR A 33 -3.70 -30.76 14.30
C THR A 33 -3.61 -29.25 14.33
N LEU A 34 -4.18 -28.60 13.32
CA LEU A 34 -4.30 -27.15 13.31
C LEU A 34 -5.11 -26.72 14.54
N PRO A 35 -4.73 -25.61 15.20
CA PRO A 35 -5.52 -25.11 16.31
C PRO A 35 -6.91 -24.69 15.83
N ASP A 36 -7.91 -24.83 16.70
CA ASP A 36 -9.27 -24.36 16.42
C ASP A 36 -9.25 -22.85 16.09
N PRO A 37 -10.11 -22.39 15.15
CA PRO A 37 -10.21 -20.98 14.82
C PRO A 37 -10.64 -20.18 16.06
N THR A 38 -9.91 -19.10 16.35
CA THR A 38 -10.21 -18.21 17.48
C THR A 38 -11.49 -17.40 17.22
N ASP A 39 -11.99 -16.69 18.23
CA ASP A 39 -13.12 -15.74 18.12
C ASP A 39 -12.96 -14.69 17.02
N GLN A 40 -11.74 -14.52 16.51
CA GLN A 40 -11.44 -13.67 15.35
C GLN A 40 -12.12 -14.16 14.06
N ALA A 41 -12.47 -15.45 13.95
CA ALA A 41 -13.20 -16.01 12.82
C ALA A 41 -14.68 -15.57 12.79
N VAL A 42 -15.20 -14.98 13.87
CA VAL A 42 -16.59 -14.52 13.95
C VAL A 42 -16.80 -13.28 13.10
N PHE A 43 -17.92 -13.22 12.40
CA PHE A 43 -18.31 -12.04 11.63
C PHE A 43 -18.56 -10.84 12.55
N ARG A 44 -17.74 -9.81 12.39
CA ARG A 44 -17.80 -8.54 13.12
C ARG A 44 -18.41 -7.42 12.28
N ALA A 45 -19.71 -7.18 12.43
CA ALA A 45 -20.46 -6.17 11.68
C ALA A 45 -19.89 -4.75 11.85
N ASP A 46 -19.31 -4.44 13.02
CA ASP A 46 -18.69 -3.15 13.32
C ASP A 46 -17.46 -2.88 12.42
N ILE A 47 -16.63 -3.89 12.17
CA ILE A 47 -15.46 -3.78 11.27
C ILE A 47 -15.91 -3.53 9.83
N TRP A 48 -16.93 -4.26 9.39
CA TRP A 48 -17.48 -4.10 8.04
C TRP A 48 -18.10 -2.73 7.82
N LEU A 49 -18.89 -2.24 8.78
CA LEU A 49 -19.47 -0.90 8.69
C LEU A 49 -18.39 0.18 8.64
N LYS A 50 -17.34 0.09 9.49
CA LYS A 50 -16.20 1.02 9.45
C LYS A 50 -15.48 0.97 8.10
N GLY A 51 -15.17 -0.23 7.60
CA GLY A 51 -14.54 -0.41 6.28
C GLY A 51 -15.36 0.20 5.15
N PHE A 52 -16.69 0.03 5.19
CA PHE A 52 -17.61 0.63 4.23
C PHE A 52 -17.57 2.17 4.30
N LEU A 53 -17.73 2.75 5.49
CA LEU A 53 -17.70 4.20 5.70
C LEU A 53 -16.37 4.81 5.26
N TYR A 54 -15.24 4.18 5.60
CA TYR A 54 -13.92 4.64 5.17
C TYR A 54 -13.76 4.58 3.66
N SER A 55 -14.16 3.50 3.01
CA SER A 55 -14.09 3.38 1.54
C SER A 55 -14.91 4.46 0.83
N LEU A 56 -16.10 4.78 1.36
CA LEU A 56 -16.96 5.82 0.83
C LEU A 56 -16.31 7.20 0.97
N VAL A 57 -15.82 7.55 2.16
CA VAL A 57 -15.13 8.83 2.40
C VAL A 57 -13.89 8.97 1.51
N MET A 58 -13.09 7.92 1.38
CA MET A 58 -11.85 7.92 0.59
C MET A 58 -12.07 8.11 -0.90
N LEU A 59 -13.16 7.56 -1.47
CA LEU A 59 -13.46 7.67 -2.90
C LEU A 59 -14.41 8.82 -3.24
N THR A 60 -15.04 9.45 -2.25
CA THR A 60 -15.97 10.57 -2.45
C THR A 60 -15.40 11.66 -3.34
N PRO A 61 -14.12 12.10 -3.22
CA PRO A 61 -13.59 13.14 -4.09
C PRO A 61 -13.68 12.78 -5.58
N ALA A 62 -13.24 11.57 -5.96
CA ALA A 62 -13.30 11.12 -7.36
C ALA A 62 -14.74 11.01 -7.88
N LEU A 63 -15.68 10.55 -7.05
CA LEU A 63 -17.10 10.49 -7.43
C LEU A 63 -17.70 11.88 -7.62
N VAL A 64 -17.47 12.80 -6.69
CA VAL A 64 -17.99 14.18 -6.76
C VAL A 64 -17.43 14.88 -8.01
N LEU A 65 -16.13 14.76 -8.24
CA LEU A 65 -15.47 15.34 -9.42
C LEU A 65 -15.99 14.71 -10.73
N GLY A 66 -16.15 13.38 -10.79
CA GLY A 66 -16.69 12.69 -11.96
C GLY A 66 -18.18 12.97 -12.23
N LEU A 67 -18.98 13.21 -11.18
CA LEU A 67 -20.41 13.51 -11.32
C LEU A 67 -20.70 14.98 -11.63
N THR A 68 -19.86 15.89 -11.13
CA THR A 68 -20.01 17.33 -11.37
C THR A 68 -19.64 17.63 -12.82
N ARG A 69 -20.61 18.17 -13.57
CA ARG A 69 -20.48 18.47 -14.99
C ARG A 69 -19.24 19.33 -15.23
N GLU A 70 -18.48 19.02 -16.28
CA GLU A 70 -17.40 19.88 -16.73
C GLU A 70 -17.98 21.27 -17.00
N ILE A 71 -17.36 22.29 -16.42
CA ILE A 71 -17.57 23.65 -16.89
C ILE A 71 -16.76 23.68 -18.18
N ASP A 72 -17.45 23.80 -19.32
CA ASP A 72 -16.82 23.89 -20.63
C ASP A 72 -15.70 24.94 -20.58
N ASN A 73 -14.46 24.50 -20.82
CA ASN A 73 -13.23 25.28 -21.01
C ASN A 73 -13.35 26.78 -20.70
N PRO A 74 -13.36 27.20 -19.42
CA PRO A 74 -13.52 28.62 -19.09
C PRO A 74 -12.34 29.48 -19.57
N GLY A 75 -11.22 28.87 -20.00
CA GLY A 75 -10.00 29.58 -20.39
C GLY A 75 -9.55 29.46 -21.84
N VAL A 76 -10.28 28.80 -22.75
CA VAL A 76 -9.87 28.81 -24.18
C VAL A 76 -10.16 30.18 -24.82
N ASN A 77 -11.13 30.93 -24.29
CA ASN A 77 -11.52 32.24 -24.80
C ASN A 77 -11.28 33.41 -23.82
N ASP A 78 -10.84 33.16 -22.58
CA ASP A 78 -10.57 34.20 -21.58
C ASP A 78 -9.23 33.93 -20.86
N PRO A 79 -8.16 34.70 -21.17
CA PRO A 79 -6.83 34.50 -20.59
C PRO A 79 -6.79 34.72 -19.06
N ASP A 80 -7.71 35.51 -18.49
CA ASP A 80 -7.78 35.75 -17.04
C ASP A 80 -8.60 34.66 -16.31
N GLY A 81 -9.53 34.01 -17.03
CA GLY A 81 -10.37 32.91 -16.55
C GLY A 81 -9.56 31.66 -16.20
N TRP A 82 -8.52 31.35 -16.98
CA TRP A 82 -7.62 30.22 -16.71
C TRP A 82 -6.94 30.33 -15.35
N THR A 83 -6.35 31.49 -15.06
CA THR A 83 -5.63 31.75 -13.81
C THR A 83 -6.54 31.74 -12.59
N THR A 84 -7.77 32.23 -12.73
CA THR A 84 -8.69 32.35 -11.59
C THR A 84 -9.40 31.02 -11.31
N ASP A 85 -9.87 30.33 -12.34
CA ASP A 85 -10.64 29.09 -12.19
C ASP A 85 -9.77 27.87 -11.90
N VAL A 86 -8.62 27.70 -12.57
CA VAL A 86 -7.74 26.54 -12.29
C VAL A 86 -7.11 26.67 -10.90
N LEU A 87 -6.69 27.88 -10.51
CA LEU A 87 -6.09 28.11 -9.20
C LEU A 87 -7.11 27.86 -8.07
N LEU A 88 -8.29 28.48 -8.15
CA LEU A 88 -9.28 28.43 -7.06
C LEU A 88 -10.11 27.14 -7.04
N GLN A 89 -10.40 26.55 -8.20
CA GLN A 89 -11.24 25.34 -8.27
C GLN A 89 -10.44 24.03 -8.23
N VAL A 90 -9.14 24.07 -8.54
CA VAL A 90 -8.32 22.85 -8.62
C VAL A 90 -7.06 22.92 -7.76
N ALA A 91 -6.19 23.91 -7.96
CA ALA A 91 -4.89 23.93 -7.27
C ALA A 91 -5.03 24.12 -5.75
N VAL A 92 -5.83 25.09 -5.30
CA VAL A 92 -6.06 25.34 -3.87
C VAL A 92 -6.80 24.16 -3.21
N PRO A 93 -7.93 23.66 -3.73
CA PRO A 93 -8.59 22.49 -3.17
C PRO A 93 -7.74 21.22 -3.23
N GLY A 94 -6.94 21.06 -4.30
CA GLY A 94 -6.00 19.95 -4.46
C GLY A 94 -4.92 19.98 -3.39
N PHE A 95 -4.28 21.13 -3.16
CA PHE A 95 -3.30 21.30 -2.09
C PHE A 95 -3.92 21.06 -0.71
N LEU A 96 -5.12 21.59 -0.45
CA LEU A 96 -5.83 21.35 0.81
C LEU A 96 -6.15 19.87 1.01
N THR A 97 -6.58 19.18 -0.05
CA THR A 97 -6.82 17.73 -0.02
C THR A 97 -5.53 16.99 0.33
N TRP A 98 -4.43 17.29 -0.37
CA TRP A 98 -3.12 16.69 -0.08
C TRP A 98 -2.67 16.97 1.37
N ALA A 99 -2.79 18.20 1.84
CA ALA A 99 -2.36 18.60 3.19
C ALA A 99 -3.21 17.90 4.27
N VAL A 100 -4.54 17.87 4.12
CA VAL A 100 -5.45 17.20 5.05
C VAL A 100 -5.21 15.70 5.05
N THR A 101 -5.07 15.08 3.88
CA THR A 101 -4.78 13.65 3.78
C THR A 101 -3.46 13.31 4.47
N ASN A 102 -2.38 14.04 4.22
CA ASN A 102 -1.10 13.81 4.90
C ASN A 102 -1.19 14.07 6.41
N ALA A 103 -1.94 15.09 6.86
CA ALA A 103 -2.13 15.37 8.28
C ALA A 103 -2.86 14.21 8.99
N VAL A 104 -3.94 13.69 8.41
CA VAL A 104 -4.68 12.53 8.95
C VAL A 104 -3.80 11.29 8.96
N VAL A 105 -3.08 11.06 7.86
CA VAL A 105 -2.30 9.85 7.66
C VAL A 105 -1.00 9.85 8.48
N SER A 106 -0.47 11.01 8.88
CA SER A 106 0.73 11.12 9.72
C SER A 106 0.70 10.33 11.05
N ARG A 107 -0.49 9.94 11.51
CA ARG A 107 -0.67 9.14 12.74
C ARG A 107 -0.66 7.63 12.51
N ILE A 108 -0.94 7.19 11.28
CA ILE A 108 -1.03 5.77 10.90
C ILE A 108 0.34 5.06 10.98
N PRO A 109 1.47 5.65 10.53
CA PRO A 109 2.79 5.01 10.60
C PRO A 109 3.15 4.51 12.00
N THR A 110 2.92 5.36 13.00
CA THR A 110 3.20 5.02 14.41
C THR A 110 2.36 3.83 14.88
N ILE A 111 1.07 3.80 14.52
CA ILE A 111 0.16 2.70 14.87
C ILE A 111 0.61 1.40 14.20
N MET A 112 0.97 1.46 12.92
CA MET A 112 1.46 0.31 12.15
C MET A 112 2.79 -0.21 12.70
N GLY A 113 3.74 0.69 12.98
CA GLY A 113 5.04 0.35 13.56
C GLY A 113 4.88 -0.33 14.92
N PHE A 114 4.02 0.19 15.80
CA PHE A 114 3.71 -0.47 17.06
C PHE A 114 3.06 -1.83 16.87
N GLY A 115 2.11 -1.95 15.94
CA GLY A 115 1.45 -3.22 15.64
C GLY A 115 2.45 -4.30 15.22
N MET A 116 3.40 -3.92 14.36
CA MET A 116 4.46 -4.82 13.91
C MET A 116 5.38 -5.26 15.05
N LEU A 117 5.85 -4.33 15.89
CA LEU A 117 6.78 -4.63 16.98
C LEU A 117 6.14 -5.46 18.11
N ARG A 118 4.85 -5.21 18.43
CA ARG A 118 4.14 -5.90 19.50
C ARG A 118 4.03 -7.41 19.27
N GLU A 119 3.71 -7.80 18.04
CA GLU A 119 3.37 -9.18 17.70
C GLU A 119 4.57 -10.01 17.23
N VAL A 120 5.80 -9.47 17.27
CA VAL A 120 7.03 -10.22 16.93
C VAL A 120 7.15 -11.46 17.81
N GLY A 121 7.24 -12.62 17.15
CA GLY A 121 7.40 -13.92 17.79
C GLY A 121 8.74 -14.07 18.50
N HIS A 122 8.77 -14.88 19.56
CA HIS A 122 10.01 -15.18 20.28
C HIS A 122 11.02 -15.90 19.36
N GLY A 123 12.27 -15.44 19.35
CA GLY A 123 13.36 -16.04 18.57
C GLY A 123 13.39 -15.64 17.08
N ILE A 124 12.52 -14.73 16.63
CA ILE A 124 12.58 -14.17 15.29
C ILE A 124 13.46 -12.92 15.34
N SER A 125 14.46 -12.83 14.45
CA SER A 125 15.24 -11.60 14.31
C SER A 125 14.33 -10.46 13.83
N LEU A 126 14.18 -9.44 14.67
CA LEU A 126 13.45 -8.23 14.32
C LEU A 126 14.12 -7.53 13.14
N LYS A 127 15.46 -7.50 13.12
CA LYS A 127 16.24 -6.94 12.01
C LYS A 127 15.83 -7.56 10.67
N GLU A 128 15.71 -8.88 10.61
CA GLU A 128 15.32 -9.58 9.40
C GLU A 128 13.88 -9.26 8.96
N SER A 129 12.98 -9.20 9.94
CA SER A 129 11.56 -8.90 9.70
C SER A 129 11.39 -7.47 9.17
N VAL A 130 12.09 -6.51 9.77
CA VAL A 130 12.09 -5.12 9.33
C VAL A 130 12.74 -5.00 7.95
N ARG A 131 13.89 -5.63 7.73
CA ARG A 131 14.57 -5.65 6.42
C ARG A 131 13.65 -6.16 5.32
N THR A 132 12.99 -7.30 5.56
CA THR A 132 12.06 -7.92 4.60
C THR A 132 10.86 -7.00 4.34
N ASN A 133 10.24 -6.47 5.38
CA ASN A 133 9.08 -5.58 5.23
C ASN A 133 9.42 -4.28 4.48
N MET A 134 10.55 -3.66 4.83
CA MET A 134 11.07 -2.46 4.19
C MET A 134 11.36 -2.70 2.71
N THR A 135 12.08 -3.79 2.40
CA THR A 135 12.41 -4.17 1.03
C THR A 135 11.15 -4.41 0.21
N ASN A 136 10.19 -5.18 0.73
CA ASN A 136 8.92 -5.45 0.05
C ASN A 136 8.14 -4.16 -0.22
N SER A 137 8.05 -3.28 0.77
CA SER A 137 7.38 -1.98 0.62
C SER A 137 8.08 -1.11 -0.43
N GLY A 138 9.41 -1.05 -0.39
CA GLY A 138 10.21 -0.32 -1.37
C GLY A 138 10.02 -0.83 -2.80
N VAL A 139 9.98 -2.15 -3.01
CA VAL A 139 9.72 -2.77 -4.32
C VAL A 139 8.32 -2.42 -4.82
N VAL A 140 7.30 -2.57 -3.97
CA VAL A 140 5.91 -2.23 -4.35
C VAL A 140 5.78 -0.76 -4.73
N LEU A 141 6.37 0.15 -3.94
CA LEU A 141 6.36 1.59 -4.23
C LEU A 141 7.11 1.93 -5.53
N ALA A 142 8.24 1.28 -5.79
CA ALA A 142 8.97 1.46 -7.05
C ALA A 142 8.14 1.00 -8.26
N LEU A 143 7.43 -0.12 -8.15
CA LEU A 143 6.52 -0.59 -9.20
C LEU A 143 5.38 0.40 -9.43
N PHE A 144 4.72 0.87 -8.37
CA PHE A 144 3.69 1.91 -8.51
C PHE A 144 4.23 3.20 -9.12
N LEU A 145 5.45 3.61 -8.75
CA LEU A 145 6.09 4.79 -9.35
C LEU A 145 6.21 4.64 -10.86
N THR A 146 6.64 3.47 -11.36
CA THR A 146 6.72 3.23 -12.81
C THR A 146 5.35 3.28 -13.49
N MET A 147 4.31 2.72 -12.86
CA MET A 147 2.95 2.75 -13.39
C MET A 147 2.39 4.18 -13.44
N LEU A 148 2.58 4.96 -12.37
CA LEU A 148 2.11 6.35 -12.30
C LEU A 148 2.84 7.26 -13.28
N LEU A 149 4.15 7.09 -13.44
CA LEU A 149 4.93 7.85 -14.44
C LEU A 149 4.50 7.48 -15.86
N ALA A 150 4.23 6.20 -16.13
CA ALA A 150 3.69 5.78 -17.43
C ALA A 150 2.31 6.39 -17.68
N MET A 151 1.40 6.35 -16.70
CA MET A 151 0.09 7.01 -16.81
C MET A 151 0.21 8.52 -17.02
N TRP A 152 1.14 9.18 -16.34
CA TRP A 152 1.41 10.62 -16.53
C TRP A 152 1.86 10.96 -17.94
N GLN A 153 2.63 10.06 -18.58
CA GLN A 153 3.15 10.23 -19.93
C GLN A 153 2.13 9.94 -21.02
N VAL A 154 1.04 9.22 -20.72
CA VAL A 154 -0.05 9.01 -21.68
C VAL A 154 -0.79 10.33 -21.84
N ASP A 155 -0.42 11.07 -22.88
CA ASP A 155 -1.09 12.32 -23.21
C ASP A 155 -2.48 12.00 -23.76
N LYS A 156 -3.51 12.48 -23.08
CA LYS A 156 -4.88 12.45 -23.56
C LYS A 156 -5.35 13.86 -23.77
N ASN A 157 -5.67 14.14 -25.04
CA ASN A 157 -6.42 15.24 -25.58
C ASN A 157 -5.57 16.39 -26.16
N GLU A 158 -5.76 16.58 -27.46
CA GLU A 158 -5.41 17.78 -28.23
C GLU A 158 -6.26 19.00 -27.79
N ASP A 159 -7.35 18.76 -27.04
CA ASP A 159 -8.23 19.76 -26.45
C ASP A 159 -7.91 19.96 -24.95
N GLY A 160 -7.69 21.22 -24.56
CA GLY A 160 -6.99 21.67 -23.36
C GLY A 160 -7.43 21.14 -21.98
N TYR A 161 -6.59 21.42 -20.96
CA TYR A 161 -6.72 20.92 -19.59
C TYR A 161 -8.09 21.21 -18.94
N THR A 162 -9.02 20.27 -19.04
CA THR A 162 -10.30 20.35 -18.34
C THR A 162 -10.09 20.19 -16.82
N ARG A 163 -11.04 20.65 -16.02
CA ARG A 163 -10.98 20.54 -14.55
C ARG A 163 -10.67 19.10 -14.10
N ASN A 164 -11.32 18.11 -14.70
CA ASN A 164 -11.15 16.72 -14.32
C ASN A 164 -9.80 16.15 -14.77
N ASP A 165 -9.25 16.60 -15.91
CA ASP A 165 -7.89 16.24 -16.33
C ASP A 165 -6.85 16.77 -15.33
N VAL A 166 -6.98 18.01 -14.88
CA VAL A 166 -6.05 18.58 -13.88
C VAL A 166 -6.15 17.82 -12.54
N TRP A 167 -7.35 17.44 -12.10
CA TRP A 167 -7.51 16.61 -10.89
C TRP A 167 -6.93 15.20 -11.05
N TYR A 168 -7.13 14.57 -12.22
CA TYR A 168 -6.50 13.30 -12.56
C TYR A 168 -4.97 13.39 -12.42
N ARG A 169 -4.37 14.43 -13.02
CA ARG A 169 -2.94 14.71 -12.90
C ARG A 169 -2.54 14.99 -11.45
N LEU A 170 -3.30 15.78 -10.68
CA LEU A 170 -2.99 16.00 -9.26
C LEU A 170 -2.95 14.69 -8.45
N PHE A 171 -3.89 13.77 -8.65
CA PHE A 171 -3.85 12.47 -7.95
C PHE A 171 -2.64 11.63 -8.38
N LEU A 172 -2.26 11.64 -9.67
CA LEU A 172 -1.02 11.00 -10.09
C LEU A 172 0.20 11.63 -9.40
N LEU A 173 0.25 12.96 -9.30
CA LEU A 173 1.33 13.69 -8.64
C LEU A 173 1.44 13.32 -7.16
N PHE A 174 0.32 13.25 -6.45
CA PHE A 174 0.29 12.81 -5.04
C PHE A 174 0.77 11.37 -4.89
N GLY A 175 0.41 10.49 -5.83
CA GLY A 175 0.91 9.12 -5.88
C GLY A 175 2.43 9.04 -6.13
N ILE A 176 2.95 9.86 -7.04
CA ILE A 176 4.39 9.95 -7.36
C ILE A 176 5.17 10.46 -6.14
N GLU A 177 4.66 11.48 -5.45
CA GLU A 177 5.25 12.00 -4.22
C GLU A 177 5.29 10.92 -3.12
N ALA A 178 4.18 10.24 -2.86
CA ALA A 178 4.12 9.15 -1.87
C ALA A 178 5.07 7.99 -2.21
N CYS A 179 5.18 7.61 -3.48
CA CYS A 179 6.14 6.59 -3.93
C CYS A 179 7.58 7.03 -3.68
N THR A 180 7.92 8.25 -4.11
CA THR A 180 9.28 8.78 -3.97
C THR A 180 9.67 8.87 -2.50
N ARG A 181 8.77 9.42 -1.67
CA ARG A 181 8.96 9.52 -0.22
C ARG A 181 9.21 8.15 0.40
N GLY A 182 8.35 7.18 0.13
CA GLY A 182 8.48 5.84 0.72
C GLY A 182 9.72 5.09 0.23
N VAL A 183 10.07 5.14 -1.06
CA VAL A 183 11.29 4.49 -1.60
C VAL A 183 12.56 5.09 -1.00
N VAL A 184 12.64 6.42 -0.92
CA VAL A 184 13.79 7.12 -0.33
C VAL A 184 13.91 6.78 1.16
N MET A 185 12.81 6.78 1.90
CA MET A 185 12.82 6.40 3.32
C MET A 185 13.30 4.97 3.54
N VAL A 186 12.77 3.99 2.79
CA VAL A 186 13.25 2.59 2.85
C VAL A 186 14.75 2.52 2.62
N SER A 187 15.25 3.21 1.59
CA SER A 187 16.66 3.19 1.21
C SER A 187 17.55 3.76 2.32
N ILE A 188 17.20 4.93 2.85
CA ILE A 188 17.95 5.57 3.95
C ILE A 188 17.91 4.70 5.20
N PHE A 189 16.74 4.18 5.56
CA PHE A 189 16.54 3.39 6.77
C PHE A 189 17.36 2.10 6.74
N LEU A 190 17.38 1.40 5.59
CA LEU A 190 18.17 0.18 5.42
C LEU A 190 19.68 0.45 5.44
N VAL A 191 20.15 1.55 4.82
CA VAL A 191 21.57 1.94 4.85
C VAL A 191 22.10 2.08 6.28
N PHE A 192 21.30 2.64 7.19
CA PHE A 192 21.69 2.79 8.59
C PHE A 192 21.49 1.53 9.43
N MET A 193 20.48 0.71 9.13
CA MET A 193 20.19 -0.50 9.91
C MET A 193 21.11 -1.67 9.58
N GLU A 194 21.46 -1.85 8.30
CA GLU A 194 22.18 -3.03 7.83
C GLU A 194 23.53 -3.29 8.52
N PRO A 195 24.38 -2.28 8.82
CA PRO A 195 25.64 -2.52 9.52
C PRO A 195 25.49 -2.84 11.01
N LEU A 196 24.30 -2.65 11.61
CA LEU A 196 24.10 -2.88 13.05
C LEU A 196 23.96 -4.36 13.37
N GLY A 197 24.47 -4.80 14.54
CA GLY A 197 24.11 -6.11 15.09
C GLY A 197 22.63 -6.19 15.48
N ASP A 198 22.08 -7.39 15.76
CA ASP A 198 20.64 -7.56 16.05
C ASP A 198 20.14 -6.66 17.18
N ALA A 199 20.87 -6.58 18.30
CA ALA A 199 20.50 -5.72 19.42
C ALA A 199 20.51 -4.22 19.07
N GLY A 200 21.48 -3.79 18.25
CA GLY A 200 21.54 -2.41 17.79
C GLY A 200 20.43 -2.07 16.79
N ALA A 201 20.10 -3.01 15.90
CA ALA A 201 19.01 -2.86 14.94
C ALA A 201 17.64 -2.82 15.64
N GLU A 202 17.45 -3.58 16.71
CA GLU A 202 16.24 -3.52 17.55
C GLU A 202 16.08 -2.16 18.20
N HIS A 203 17.13 -1.66 18.89
CA HIS A 203 17.09 -0.33 19.50
C HIS A 203 16.85 0.77 18.45
N PHE A 204 17.53 0.69 17.31
CA PHE A 204 17.34 1.62 16.20
C PHE A 204 15.90 1.61 15.67
N ALA A 205 15.29 0.42 15.51
CA ALA A 205 13.91 0.29 15.02
C ALA A 205 12.89 0.84 16.02
N VAL A 206 13.13 0.68 17.33
CA VAL A 206 12.28 1.23 18.39
C VAL A 206 12.37 2.76 18.43
N ASP A 207 13.58 3.32 18.40
CA ASP A 207 13.80 4.78 18.43
C ASP A 207 13.23 5.48 17.19
N ASN A 208 13.24 4.79 16.04
CA ASN A 208 12.85 5.32 14.74
C ASN A 208 11.54 4.73 14.22
N MET A 209 10.67 4.27 15.11
CA MET A 209 9.47 3.50 14.76
C MET A 209 8.48 4.27 13.87
N ILE A 210 8.42 5.61 13.94
CA ILE A 210 7.60 6.42 13.03
C ILE A 210 8.00 6.14 11.57
N TYR A 211 9.31 6.05 11.30
CA TYR A 211 9.84 5.76 9.97
C TYR A 211 9.66 4.30 9.57
N LEU A 212 9.46 3.40 10.53
CA LEU A 212 9.19 1.98 10.26
C LEU A 212 7.84 1.77 9.54
N GLY A 213 6.80 2.48 9.98
CA GLY A 213 5.45 2.34 9.42
C GLY A 213 5.17 3.24 8.21
N GLU A 214 6.02 4.23 7.95
CA GLU A 214 5.79 5.24 6.90
C GLU A 214 5.79 4.62 5.49
N PRO A 215 6.69 3.70 5.11
CA PRO A 215 6.65 3.06 3.79
C PRO A 215 5.37 2.26 3.55
N THR A 216 4.90 1.47 4.54
CA THR A 216 3.63 0.75 4.45
C THR A 216 2.45 1.72 4.29
N THR A 217 2.51 2.86 4.99
CA THR A 217 1.51 3.92 4.88
C THR A 217 1.53 4.56 3.49
N CYS A 218 2.71 4.79 2.92
CA CYS A 218 2.88 5.26 1.54
C CYS A 218 2.29 4.28 0.53
N VAL A 219 2.41 2.96 0.74
CA VAL A 219 1.77 1.94 -0.11
C VAL A 219 0.24 2.10 -0.09
N GLY A 220 -0.35 2.33 1.08
CA GLY A 220 -1.79 2.60 1.21
C GLY A 220 -2.21 3.90 0.51
N LEU A 221 -1.43 4.98 0.69
CA LEU A 221 -1.67 6.27 0.05
C LEU A 221 -1.59 6.20 -1.47
N VAL A 222 -0.53 5.58 -2.02
CA VAL A 222 -0.39 5.48 -3.47
C VAL A 222 -1.52 4.67 -4.08
N MET A 223 -1.92 3.57 -3.45
CA MET A 223 -3.05 2.77 -3.93
C MET A 223 -4.34 3.62 -3.96
N LEU A 224 -4.58 4.43 -2.93
CA LEU A 224 -5.73 5.33 -2.89
C LEU A 224 -5.69 6.37 -4.02
N TYR A 225 -4.56 7.07 -4.19
CA TYR A 225 -4.44 8.09 -5.24
C TYR A 225 -4.49 7.49 -6.64
N PHE A 226 -3.86 6.34 -6.85
CA PHE A 226 -3.93 5.58 -8.11
C PHE A 226 -5.38 5.21 -8.46
N LEU A 227 -6.15 4.70 -7.50
CA LEU A 227 -7.56 4.35 -7.73
C LEU A 227 -8.41 5.58 -8.04
N GLN A 228 -8.17 6.70 -7.36
CA GLN A 228 -8.86 7.96 -7.66
C GLN A 228 -8.53 8.47 -9.08
N ALA A 229 -7.26 8.41 -9.49
CA ALA A 229 -6.84 8.75 -10.84
C ALA A 229 -7.50 7.82 -11.88
N CYS A 230 -7.50 6.51 -11.65
CA CYS A 230 -8.18 5.54 -12.53
C CYS A 230 -9.70 5.82 -12.64
N LEU A 231 -10.37 6.17 -11.54
CA LEU A 231 -11.79 6.53 -11.56
C LEU A 231 -12.04 7.78 -12.39
N LEU A 232 -11.26 8.85 -12.18
CA LEU A 232 -11.38 10.07 -12.97
C LEU A 232 -11.09 9.81 -14.45
N TRP A 233 -10.11 8.95 -14.75
CA TRP A 233 -9.83 8.54 -16.12
C TRP A 233 -11.03 7.88 -16.79
N VAL A 234 -11.72 6.96 -16.09
CA VAL A 234 -12.95 6.34 -16.58
C VAL A 234 -14.06 7.37 -16.75
N PHE A 235 -14.24 8.29 -15.80
CA PHE A 235 -15.22 9.37 -15.94
C PHE A 235 -14.95 10.30 -17.12
N ASN A 236 -13.68 10.55 -17.45
CA ASN A 236 -13.27 11.43 -18.56
C ASN A 236 -13.31 10.71 -19.92
N THR A 237 -13.04 9.41 -19.95
CA THR A 237 -12.90 8.64 -21.20
C THR A 237 -14.21 7.98 -21.61
N ASP A 238 -14.93 7.46 -20.63
CA ASP A 238 -16.11 6.64 -20.83
C ASP A 238 -17.38 7.40 -20.41
N ALA A 239 -18.53 6.76 -20.57
CA ALA A 239 -19.79 7.35 -20.13
C ALA A 239 -19.87 7.46 -18.60
N LYS A 240 -20.51 8.52 -18.10
CA LYS A 240 -20.76 8.77 -16.66
C LYS A 240 -21.26 7.55 -15.88
N TYR A 241 -22.14 6.75 -16.48
CA TYR A 241 -22.67 5.54 -15.85
C TYR A 241 -21.62 4.45 -15.66
N VAL A 242 -20.67 4.31 -16.59
CA VAL A 242 -19.53 3.39 -16.48
C VAL A 242 -18.63 3.82 -15.32
N GLY A 243 -18.39 5.12 -15.16
CA GLY A 243 -17.65 5.67 -14.02
C GLY A 243 -18.31 5.36 -12.67
N VAL A 244 -19.64 5.45 -12.58
CA VAL A 244 -20.37 5.06 -11.35
C VAL A 244 -20.24 3.56 -11.07
N VAL A 245 -20.33 2.71 -12.08
CA VAL A 245 -20.12 1.26 -11.91
C VAL A 245 -18.69 0.97 -11.47
N ALA A 246 -17.69 1.61 -12.08
CA ALA A 246 -16.28 1.49 -11.68
C ALA A 246 -16.06 1.92 -10.23
N TYR A 247 -16.69 3.02 -9.80
CA TYR A 247 -16.66 3.49 -8.41
C TYR A 247 -17.18 2.44 -7.43
N LEU A 248 -18.31 1.79 -7.74
CA LEU A 248 -18.89 0.76 -6.87
C LEU A 248 -18.01 -0.49 -6.78
N VAL A 249 -17.46 -0.95 -7.92
CA VAL A 249 -16.60 -2.14 -7.99
C VAL A 249 -15.27 -1.91 -7.27
N LEU A 250 -14.61 -0.79 -7.53
CA LEU A 250 -13.35 -0.44 -6.88
C LEU A 250 -13.57 -0.10 -5.40
N GLY A 251 -14.67 0.57 -5.07
CA GLY A 251 -15.07 0.85 -3.69
C GLY A 251 -15.26 -0.41 -2.85
N TYR A 252 -15.92 -1.44 -3.40
CA TYR A 252 -16.03 -2.75 -2.74
C TYR A 252 -14.66 -3.38 -2.48
N SER A 253 -13.74 -3.28 -3.44
CA SER A 253 -12.39 -3.82 -3.31
C SER A 253 -11.61 -3.12 -2.18
N ILE A 254 -11.67 -1.78 -2.12
CA ILE A 254 -11.05 -0.99 -1.03
C ILE A 254 -11.68 -1.36 0.32
N MET A 255 -13.01 -1.41 0.39
CA MET A 255 -13.72 -1.82 1.60
C MET A 255 -13.20 -3.19 2.10
N ARG A 256 -13.06 -4.17 1.20
CA ARG A 256 -12.55 -5.50 1.57
C ARG A 256 -11.12 -5.46 2.10
N ILE A 257 -10.23 -4.68 1.48
CA ILE A 257 -8.85 -4.51 1.96
C ILE A 257 -8.85 -3.89 3.37
N LEU A 258 -9.65 -2.84 3.59
CA LEU A 258 -9.76 -2.18 4.91
C LEU A 258 -10.34 -3.11 5.97
N VAL A 259 -11.31 -3.94 5.61
CA VAL A 259 -11.88 -4.95 6.51
C VAL A 259 -10.80 -5.97 6.89
N VAL A 260 -10.08 -6.54 5.93
CA VAL A 260 -8.99 -7.49 6.19
C VAL A 260 -7.92 -6.84 7.07
N GLY A 261 -7.51 -5.62 6.78
CA GLY A 261 -6.55 -4.87 7.59
C GLY A 261 -7.00 -4.71 9.04
N GLN A 262 -8.27 -4.37 9.28
CA GLN A 262 -8.84 -4.26 10.63
C GLN A 262 -8.90 -5.60 11.36
N TYR A 263 -9.23 -6.70 10.68
CA TYR A 263 -9.19 -8.03 11.28
C TYR A 263 -7.77 -8.44 11.67
N LEU A 264 -6.78 -8.17 10.80
CA LEU A 264 -5.37 -8.46 11.07
C LEU A 264 -4.83 -7.59 12.20
N GLN A 265 -5.22 -6.32 12.27
CA GLN A 265 -4.85 -5.41 13.36
C GLN A 265 -5.47 -5.83 14.70
N ALA A 266 -6.67 -6.41 14.68
CA ALA A 266 -7.32 -6.95 15.86
C ALA A 266 -6.77 -8.32 16.29
N TRP A 267 -5.93 -8.96 15.45
CA TRP A 267 -5.33 -10.24 15.77
C TRP A 267 -4.33 -10.10 16.91
N LYS A 268 -4.24 -11.15 17.73
CA LYS A 268 -3.24 -11.28 18.79
C LYS A 268 -2.63 -12.67 18.73
N ASN A 269 -1.30 -12.75 18.81
CA ASN A 269 -0.59 -14.01 18.76
C ASN A 269 -0.82 -14.84 20.04
N PRO A 270 -1.59 -15.95 20.04
CA PRO A 270 -1.92 -16.68 21.26
C PRO A 270 -0.70 -17.27 21.99
N LYS A 271 0.46 -17.36 21.34
CA LYS A 271 1.71 -17.85 21.93
C LYS A 271 2.47 -16.79 22.74
N LEU A 272 2.03 -15.53 22.69
CA LEU A 272 2.64 -14.43 23.43
C LEU A 272 1.78 -14.10 24.66
N ALA A 273 2.39 -14.04 25.84
CA ALA A 273 1.71 -13.64 27.07
C ALA A 273 1.38 -12.12 27.05
N ASP A 274 0.26 -11.73 27.66
CA ASP A 274 -0.16 -10.32 27.70
C ASP A 274 0.83 -9.40 28.44
N ALA A 275 1.52 -9.91 29.47
CA ALA A 275 2.56 -9.15 30.16
C ALA A 275 3.69 -8.73 29.21
N VAL A 276 4.15 -9.65 28.35
CA VAL A 276 5.20 -9.36 27.35
C VAL A 276 4.72 -8.36 26.31
N ARG A 277 3.42 -8.36 25.96
CA ARG A 277 2.84 -7.33 25.08
C ARG A 277 2.88 -5.95 25.72
N GLN A 278 2.55 -5.87 27.01
CA GLN A 278 2.50 -4.61 27.76
C GLN A 278 3.90 -4.02 27.97
N ASP A 279 4.90 -4.86 28.25
CA ASP A 279 6.29 -4.41 28.40
C ASP A 279 6.88 -3.83 27.10
N ARG A 280 6.34 -4.23 25.94
CA ARG A 280 6.73 -3.69 24.62
C ARG A 280 6.01 -2.39 24.27
N LEU A 281 5.09 -1.91 25.11
CA LEU A 281 4.48 -0.60 24.95
C LEU A 281 5.39 0.46 25.58
N PRO A 282 5.63 1.60 24.91
CA PRO A 282 6.20 2.72 25.61
C PRO A 282 5.27 3.09 26.77
N PRO A 283 5.83 3.47 27.93
CA PRO A 283 5.02 3.91 29.06
C PRO A 283 4.10 5.06 28.60
N PRO A 284 2.86 5.14 29.11
CA PRO A 284 1.99 6.25 28.78
C PRO A 284 2.72 7.56 29.08
N HIS A 285 2.86 8.43 28.06
CA HIS A 285 3.43 9.74 28.27
C HIS A 285 2.56 10.50 29.30
N PRO A 286 3.16 11.11 30.32
CA PRO A 286 2.44 11.88 31.34
C PRO A 286 1.72 13.09 30.75
#